data_AF-X1HS95-F1
#
_entry.id   AF-X1HS95-F1
#
_cell.length_a   1.000
_cell.length_b   1.000
_cell.length_c   1.000
_cell.angle_alpha   90.00
_cell.angle_beta   90.00
_cell.angle_gamma   90.00
#
_symmetry.space_group_name_H-M   'P 1'
#
loop_
_entity.id
_entity.type
_entity.pdbx_description
1 polymer ?
#
loop_
_entity_poly.entity_id
_entity_poly.type
_entity_poly.pdbx_seq_one_letter_code
_entity_poly.pdbx_strand_id
1 'polypeptide(L)' 'MAILLIITDKRNEIVGGRLFYQKDYHDYNTMVSTAKKRGNDYNEERFSYVIVDSNVIR' A
#
# COMPACT_ATOMS: atom_id res chain seq x y z
N MET A 1 -10.46 9.57 -3.75
CA MET A 1 -9.24 8.87 -4.14
C MET A 1 -8.78 7.95 -3.04
N ALA A 2 -8.37 6.73 -3.38
CA ALA A 2 -7.75 5.80 -2.44
C ALA A 2 -6.58 5.04 -3.08
N ILE A 3 -5.68 4.55 -2.24
CA ILE A 3 -4.72 3.52 -2.63
C ILE A 3 -4.87 2.31 -1.69
N LEU A 4 -4.70 1.11 -2.24
CA LEU A 4 -4.67 -0.13 -1.47
C LEU A 4 -3.23 -0.63 -1.39
N LEU A 5 -2.70 -0.71 -0.17
CA LEU A 5 -1.47 -1.45 0.11
C LEU A 5 -1.85 -2.91 0.34
N ILE A 6 -1.29 -3.83 -0.44
CA ILE A 6 -1.43 -5.28 -0.29
C ILE A 6 -0.10 -5.82 0.20
N ILE A 7 -0.11 -6.63 1.26
CA ILE A 7 1.07 -7.32 1.78
C ILE A 7 0.96 -8.79 1.39
N THR A 8 2.03 -9.32 0.80
CA THR A 8 2.13 -10.71 0.37
C THR A 8 3.28 -11.43 1.09
N ASP A 9 3.13 -12.73 1.34
CA ASP A 9 4.27 -13.56 1.72
C ASP A 9 5.18 -13.88 0.51
N LYS A 10 6.27 -14.63 0.72
CA LYS A 10 7.21 -15.04 -0.34
C LYS A 10 6.60 -16.00 -1.38
N ARG A 11 5.42 -16.58 -1.10
CA ARG A 11 4.67 -17.45 -2.02
C ARG A 11 3.61 -16.66 -2.78
N ASN A 12 3.60 -15.33 -2.65
CA ASN A 12 2.61 -14.42 -3.20
C ASN A 12 1.20 -14.60 -2.61
N GLU A 13 1.06 -15.21 -1.43
CA GLU A 13 -0.21 -15.27 -0.72
C GLU A 13 -0.48 -13.91 -0.03
N ILE A 14 -1.69 -13.38 -0.19
CA ILE A 14 -2.08 -12.13 0.47
C ILE A 14 -2.24 -12.42 1.97
N VAL A 15 -1.42 -11.76 2.77
CA VAL A 15 -1.44 -11.88 4.24
C VAL A 15 -2.04 -10.66 4.92
N GLY A 16 -2.24 -9.58 4.18
CA GLY A 16 -2.85 -8.38 4.71
C GLY A 16 -3.09 -7.31 3.66
N GLY A 17 -3.87 -6.31 4.03
CA GLY A 17 -4.10 -5.15 3.20
C GLY A 17 -4.54 -3.96 4.02
N ARG A 18 -4.24 -2.76 3.53
CA ARG A 18 -4.67 -1.50 4.14
C ARG A 18 -5.08 -0.51 3.08
N LEU A 19 -6.28 0.04 3.25
CA LEU A 19 -6.75 1.13 2.40
C LEU A 19 -6.33 2.47 3.00
N PHE A 20 -5.92 3.38 2.13
CA PHE A 20 -5.57 4.76 2.46
C PHE A 20 -6.48 5.66 1.64
N TYR A 21 -7.27 6.51 2.29
CA TYR A 21 -8.10 7.50 1.60
C TYR A 21 -7.41 8.84 1.59
N GLN A 22 -7.38 9.51 0.44
CA GLN A 22 -6.71 10.82 0.32
C GLN A 22 -7.27 11.86 1.30
N LYS A 23 -8.56 11.79 1.69
CA LYS A 23 -9.15 12.71 2.68
C LYS A 23 -8.47 12.67 4.06
N ASP A 24 -7.82 11.54 4.38
CA ASP A 24 -7.11 11.33 5.65
C ASP A 24 -5.65 11.81 5.57
N TYR A 25 -5.23 12.29 4.39
CA TYR A 25 -3.88 12.79 4.10
C TYR A 25 -4.00 14.21 3.50
N HIS A 26 -2.92 14.99 3.58
CA HIS A 26 -2.93 16.35 3.02
C HIS A 26 -3.13 16.34 1.49
N ASP A 27 -2.47 15.41 0.81
CA ASP A 27 -2.48 15.27 -0.64
C ASP A 27 -2.18 13.81 -1.08
N TYR A 28 -2.30 13.56 -2.38
CA TYR A 28 -2.07 12.23 -2.96
C TYR A 28 -0.62 11.74 -2.80
N ASN A 29 0.37 12.62 -2.95
CA ASN A 29 1.79 12.25 -2.82
C ASN A 29 2.12 11.87 -1.38
N THR A 30 1.57 12.61 -0.42
CA THR A 30 1.69 12.30 1.01
C THR A 30 1.05 10.95 1.34
N MET A 31 -0.12 10.65 0.77
CA MET A 31 -0.78 9.33 0.90
C MET A 31 0.10 8.20 0.32
N VAL A 32 0.61 8.35 -0.90
CA VAL A 32 1.47 7.35 -1.56
C VAL A 32 2.78 7.14 -0.80
N SER A 33 3.42 8.22 -0.35
CA SER A 33 4.64 8.16 0.44
C SER A 33 4.41 7.41 1.76
N THR A 34 3.27 7.65 2.42
CA THR A 34 2.92 6.95 3.66
C THR A 34 2.71 5.45 3.42
N ALA A 35 1.99 5.07 2.35
CA ALA A 35 1.80 3.66 2.01
C ALA A 35 3.11 2.96 1.64
N LYS A 36 4.01 3.63 0.90
CA LYS A 36 5.35 3.11 0.57
C LYS A 36 6.20 2.89 1.82
N LYS A 37 6.20 3.85 2.74
CA LYS A 37 6.91 3.70 4.03
C LYS A 37 6.39 2.48 4.78
N ARG A 38 5.07 2.37 4.93
CA ARG A 38 4.44 1.21 5.57
C ARG A 38 4.76 -0.11 4.88
N GLY A 39 4.74 -0.16 3.56
CA GLY A 39 5.12 -1.35 2.78
C GLY A 39 6.57 -1.74 3.01
N ASN A 40 7.49 -0.77 3.02
CA ASN A 40 8.90 -1.01 3.30
C ASN A 40 9.14 -1.54 4.71
N ASP A 41 8.38 -1.07 5.72
CA ASP A 41 8.45 -1.60 7.09
C ASP A 41 8.11 -3.11 7.14
N TYR A 42 7.32 -3.64 6.17
CA TYR A 42 7.04 -5.08 6.06
C TYR A 42 8.12 -5.85 5.26
N ASN A 43 8.96 -5.16 4.49
CA ASN A 43 9.95 -5.76 3.58
C ASN A 43 11.25 -6.20 4.27
N GLU A 44 11.37 -6.02 5.59
CA GLU A 44 12.53 -6.48 6.39
C GLU A 44 12.51 -8.01 6.61
N GLU A 45 12.55 -8.80 5.52
CA GLU A 45 12.96 -10.22 5.42
C GLU A 45 11.88 -11.30 5.18
N ARG A 46 10.57 -11.00 5.32
CA ARG A 46 9.50 -12.03 5.19
C ARG A 46 8.35 -11.72 4.23
N PHE A 47 8.11 -10.46 3.92
CA PHE A 47 6.94 -10.06 3.15
C PHE A 47 7.34 -9.15 1.99
N SER A 48 6.53 -9.14 0.94
CA SER A 48 6.57 -8.18 -0.15
C SER A 48 5.29 -7.36 -0.12
N TYR A 49 5.25 -6.26 -0.88
CA TYR A 49 4.05 -5.44 -0.94
C TYR A 49 3.80 -4.88 -2.34
N VAL A 50 2.53 -4.61 -2.63
CA VAL A 50 2.04 -3.96 -3.85
C VAL A 50 1.17 -2.78 -3.46
N ILE A 51 1.30 -1.66 -4.16
CA ILE A 51 0.41 -0.50 -4.01
C ILE A 51 -0.45 -0.41 -5.26
N VAL A 52 -1.76 -0.47 -5.08
CA VAL A 52 -2.76 -0.32 -6.13
C VAL A 52 -3.40 1.06 -6.01
N ASP A 53 -3.37 1.83 -7.09
CA ASP A 53 -4.01 3.14 -7.15
C ASP A 53 -5.40 3.05 -7.76
N SER A 54 -6.40 3.55 -7.04
CA SER A 54 -7.79 3.66 -7.53
C SER A 54 -7.93 4.54 -8.78
N ASN A 55 -6.96 5.40 -9.10
CA ASN A 55 -6.96 6.13 -10.37
C ASN A 55 -6.72 5.25 -11.59
N VAL A 56 -6.01 4.13 -11.41
CA VAL A 56 -5.58 3.25 -12.50
C VAL A 56 -6.69 2.27 -12.85
N ILE A 57 -7.60 1.98 -11.91
CA ILE A 57 -8.80 1.18 -12.13
C ILE A 57 -9.96 2.14 -12.39
N ARG A 58 -10.13 2.53 -13.65
CA ARG A 58 -11.35 3.21 -14.14
C ARG A 58 -12.27 2.21 -14.80
#